data_AF-A0A7R9Z696-F1
#
_entry.id   AF-A0A7R9Z696-F1
#
_cell.length_a   1.000
_cell.length_b   1.000
_cell.length_c   1.000
_cell.angle_alpha   90.00
_cell.angle_beta   90.00
_cell.angle_gamma   90.00
#
_symmetry.space_group_name_H-M   'P 1'
#
loop_
_entity.id
_entity.type
_entity.pdbx_description
1 polymer ?
#
loop_
_entity_poly.entity_id
_entity_poly.type
_entity_poly.pdbx_seq_one_letter_code
_entity_poly.pdbx_strand_id
1 'polypeptide(L)'
;MFAARNKRGAKRFSLLLLEEEEDYLNDWVATCAWPASVPGNWQGCARLSGRVRLCTRSLFFDPDDVRVPIARLPLSHVDELRAAGGGASFVVAAWRVTKVKANCEEAPYVTEAAPPGVPPPVWAFTLSYAPLAGFMDLAQELLRLSKLPKMERAAALEAMVRAREDAAAFDSSRLVDFSERIVWMGAAMQLTPLVREHGLLAVSDARVYFQVWSASVGV
;
A
#
# COMPACT_ATOMS: atom_id res chain seq x y z
N MET A 1 32.83 6.10 17.48
CA MET A 1 32.76 6.66 16.11
C MET A 1 31.49 6.10 15.47
N PHE A 2 30.37 6.80 15.59
CA PHE A 2 29.06 6.29 15.13
C PHE A 2 28.93 6.52 13.64
N ALA A 3 28.80 5.44 12.87
CA ALA A 3 28.62 5.48 11.43
C ALA A 3 27.36 6.28 11.08
N ALA A 4 27.52 7.21 10.14
CA ALA A 4 26.46 8.05 9.62
C ALA A 4 25.30 7.18 9.12
N ARG A 5 24.16 7.29 9.81
CA ARG A 5 22.88 6.72 9.40
C ARG A 5 22.56 7.21 8.00
N ASN A 6 22.68 6.29 7.04
CA ASN A 6 22.41 6.50 5.63
C ASN A 6 21.07 7.24 5.48
N LYS A 7 21.08 8.47 4.93
CA LYS A 7 19.88 9.27 4.66
C LYS A 7 19.08 8.57 3.56
N ARG A 8 18.34 7.51 3.91
CA ARG A 8 17.18 7.08 3.13
C ARG A 8 16.29 8.31 3.03
N GLY A 9 16.05 8.82 1.82
CA GLY A 9 15.16 9.96 1.60
C GLY A 9 13.88 9.78 2.42
N ALA A 10 13.41 10.85 3.06
CA ALA A 10 12.28 10.77 3.97
C ALA A 10 11.10 10.11 3.24
N LYS A 11 10.72 8.91 3.66
CA LYS A 11 9.56 8.22 3.12
C LYS A 11 8.33 9.04 3.51
N ARG A 12 7.65 9.63 2.53
CA ARG A 12 6.45 10.47 2.75
C ARG A 12 5.27 9.65 3.25
N PHE A 13 5.10 8.46 2.67
CA PHE A 13 4.13 7.49 3.15
C PHE A 13 4.61 6.86 4.47
N SER A 14 3.73 6.88 5.47
CA SER A 14 3.89 6.17 6.73
C SER A 14 2.55 5.54 7.12
N LEU A 15 2.57 4.55 7.99
CA LEU A 15 1.36 3.87 8.45
C LEU A 15 0.42 4.76 9.26
N LEU A 16 0.89 5.95 9.67
CA LEU A 16 0.06 7.01 10.27
C LEU A 16 -0.94 7.62 9.28
N LEU A 17 -0.80 7.34 7.98
CA LEU A 17 -1.76 7.76 6.96
C LEU A 17 -2.96 6.80 6.83
N LEU A 18 -2.90 5.65 7.49
CA LEU A 18 -3.98 4.66 7.48
C LEU A 18 -5.10 5.06 8.44
N GLU A 19 -6.31 4.64 8.13
CA GLU A 19 -7.43 4.74 9.07
C GLU A 19 -7.29 3.74 10.22
N GLU A 20 -8.08 3.95 11.26
CA GLU A 20 -8.27 2.94 12.29
C GLU A 20 -8.77 1.62 11.65
N GLU A 21 -8.16 0.49 12.07
CA GLU A 21 -8.41 -0.86 11.53
C GLU A 21 -8.16 -0.98 10.01
N GLU A 22 -7.29 -0.15 9.45
CA GLU A 22 -6.74 -0.34 8.11
C GLU A 22 -5.32 -0.92 8.19
N ASP A 23 -5.09 -2.00 7.45
CA ASP A 23 -3.80 -2.69 7.42
C ASP A 23 -3.13 -2.46 6.08
N TYR A 24 -1.81 -2.25 6.13
CA TYR A 24 -0.97 -2.21 4.96
C TYR A 24 -0.72 -3.62 4.44
N LEU A 25 -0.93 -3.86 3.14
CA LEU A 25 -0.78 -5.19 2.55
C LEU A 25 0.47 -5.30 1.69
N ASN A 26 0.64 -4.38 0.74
CA ASN A 26 1.74 -4.46 -0.21
C ASN A 26 1.94 -3.16 -1.02
N ASP A 27 3.10 -3.02 -1.68
CA ASP A 27 3.39 -1.94 -2.63
C ASP A 27 4.07 -2.40 -3.92
N TRP A 28 3.89 -1.57 -4.95
CA TRP A 28 4.46 -1.78 -6.27
C TRP A 28 4.98 -0.47 -6.82
N VAL A 29 6.12 -0.53 -7.51
CA VAL A 29 6.59 0.59 -8.34
C VAL A 29 5.69 0.68 -9.56
N ALA A 30 5.17 1.89 -9.83
CA ALA A 30 4.23 2.11 -10.91
C ALA A 30 4.35 3.52 -11.48
N THR A 31 3.84 3.69 -12.69
CA THR A 31 3.52 5.02 -13.22
C THR A 31 2.01 5.25 -13.17
N CYS A 32 1.59 6.50 -12.98
CA CYS A 32 0.19 6.90 -12.93
C CYS A 32 -0.09 8.04 -13.92
N ALA A 33 -1.10 7.88 -14.77
CA ALA A 33 -1.74 9.01 -15.41
C ALA A 33 -2.70 9.67 -14.41
N TRP A 34 -2.25 10.79 -13.84
CA TRP A 34 -3.02 11.57 -12.89
C TRP A 34 -4.21 12.25 -13.60
N PRO A 35 -5.46 12.11 -13.12
CA PRO A 35 -6.62 12.66 -13.81
C PRO A 35 -6.54 14.20 -13.91
N ALA A 36 -6.79 14.75 -15.09
CA ALA A 36 -6.74 16.21 -15.31
C ALA A 36 -7.78 16.98 -14.47
N SER A 37 -8.88 16.33 -14.08
CA SER A 37 -9.92 16.89 -13.21
C SER A 37 -9.50 16.96 -11.73
N VAL A 38 -8.36 16.39 -11.34
CA VAL A 38 -7.86 16.39 -9.96
C VAL A 38 -6.62 17.30 -9.86
N PRO A 39 -6.69 18.45 -9.16
CA PRO A 39 -5.53 19.29 -8.94
C PRO A 39 -4.43 18.58 -8.12
N GLY A 40 -3.17 18.70 -8.52
CA GLY A 40 -2.03 18.16 -7.76
C GLY A 40 -0.83 17.84 -8.63
N ASN A 41 -1.05 17.44 -9.88
CA ASN A 41 -0.01 17.28 -10.88
C ASN A 41 0.43 18.64 -11.45
N TRP A 42 1.14 19.42 -10.64
CA TRP A 42 1.61 20.77 -11.01
C TRP A 42 2.58 20.76 -12.21
N GLN A 43 3.24 19.63 -12.50
CA GLN A 43 4.15 19.46 -13.64
C GLN A 43 3.42 19.37 -14.97
N GLY A 44 2.14 18.98 -14.96
CA GLY A 44 1.40 18.65 -16.18
C GLY A 44 1.95 17.43 -16.92
N CYS A 45 2.76 16.58 -16.26
CA CYS A 45 3.29 15.36 -16.86
C CYS A 45 2.14 14.38 -17.16
N ALA A 46 2.13 13.79 -18.36
CA ALA A 46 1.10 12.82 -18.74
C ALA A 46 1.10 11.58 -17.84
N ARG A 47 2.27 11.20 -17.33
CA ARG A 47 2.44 10.13 -16.33
C ARG A 47 3.46 10.53 -15.28
N LEU A 48 3.17 10.18 -14.03
CA LEU A 48 4.04 10.37 -12.88
C LEU A 48 4.59 9.02 -12.43
N SER A 49 5.90 8.94 -12.18
CA SER A 49 6.50 7.77 -11.52
C SER A 49 6.23 7.83 -10.02
N GLY A 50 6.10 6.67 -9.39
CA GLY A 50 5.90 6.57 -7.95
C GLY A 50 5.64 5.14 -7.49
N ARG A 51 4.97 5.03 -6.34
CA ARG A 51 4.56 3.75 -5.75
C ARG A 51 3.05 3.70 -5.53
N VAL A 52 2.44 2.63 -6.00
CA VAL A 52 1.08 2.23 -5.61
C VAL A 52 1.19 1.38 -4.36
N ARG A 53 0.39 1.68 -3.33
CA ARG A 53 0.31 0.92 -2.09
C ARG A 53 -1.13 0.49 -1.87
N LEU A 54 -1.32 -0.79 -1.60
CA LEU A 54 -2.64 -1.35 -1.35
C LEU A 54 -2.77 -1.66 0.13
N CYS A 55 -3.83 -1.13 0.72
CA CYS A 55 -4.23 -1.35 2.10
C CYS A 55 -5.63 -1.96 2.13
N THR A 56 -6.09 -2.43 3.28
CA THR A 56 -7.39 -3.12 3.39
C THR A 56 -8.58 -2.22 3.07
N ARG A 57 -8.43 -0.88 3.18
CA ARG A 57 -9.52 0.09 2.95
C ARG A 57 -9.23 1.14 1.88
N SER A 58 -7.98 1.30 1.48
CA SER A 58 -7.56 2.35 0.54
C SER A 58 -6.46 1.87 -0.40
N LEU A 59 -6.44 2.45 -1.60
CA LEU A 59 -5.29 2.43 -2.51
C LEU A 59 -4.61 3.79 -2.46
N PHE A 60 -3.29 3.80 -2.27
CA PHE A 60 -2.50 5.02 -2.29
C PHE A 60 -1.61 5.06 -3.53
N PHE A 61 -1.43 6.24 -4.09
CA PHE A 61 -0.36 6.55 -5.03
C PHE A 61 0.52 7.65 -4.45
N ASP A 62 1.81 7.36 -4.30
CA ASP A 62 2.84 8.26 -3.79
C ASP A 62 3.81 8.55 -4.94
N PRO A 63 3.67 9.69 -5.62
CA PRO A 63 4.58 10.12 -6.67
C PRO A 63 6.03 10.23 -6.15
N ASP A 64 7.01 10.05 -7.02
CA ASP A 64 8.43 10.29 -6.65
C ASP A 64 8.71 11.78 -6.43
N ASP A 65 7.98 12.67 -7.13
CA ASP A 65 8.07 14.11 -6.90
C ASP A 65 7.33 14.50 -5.62
N VAL A 66 8.09 14.93 -4.62
CA VAL A 66 7.59 15.31 -3.29
C VAL A 66 6.61 16.48 -3.29
N ARG A 67 6.60 17.30 -4.34
CA ARG A 67 5.67 18.43 -4.50
C ARG A 67 4.28 17.97 -4.93
N VAL A 68 4.19 16.84 -5.63
CA VAL A 68 2.89 16.25 -5.98
C VAL A 68 2.38 15.49 -4.75
N PRO A 69 1.14 15.74 -4.28
CA PRO A 69 0.60 15.06 -3.10
C PRO A 69 0.49 13.55 -3.31
N ILE A 70 0.55 12.80 -2.21
CA ILE A 70 0.10 11.41 -2.20
C ILE A 70 -1.42 11.43 -2.39
N ALA A 71 -1.90 10.66 -3.37
CA ALA A 71 -3.33 10.45 -3.59
C ALA A 71 -3.78 9.19 -2.85
N ARG A 72 -4.74 9.33 -1.94
CA ARG A 72 -5.42 8.22 -1.28
C ARG A 72 -6.82 8.06 -1.88
N LEU A 73 -7.12 6.85 -2.38
CA LEU A 73 -8.38 6.45 -2.97
C LEU A 73 -9.06 5.44 -2.04
N PRO A 74 -10.03 5.84 -1.21
CA PRO A 74 -10.77 4.90 -0.36
C PRO A 74 -11.57 3.92 -1.22
N LEU A 75 -11.43 2.61 -0.99
CA LEU A 75 -12.09 1.56 -1.78
C LEU A 75 -13.62 1.62 -1.68
N SER A 76 -14.15 2.11 -0.55
CA SER A 76 -15.59 2.38 -0.39
C SER A 76 -16.12 3.37 -1.43
N HIS A 77 -15.29 4.29 -1.92
CA HIS A 77 -15.61 5.29 -2.92
C HIS A 77 -15.06 4.97 -4.31
N VAL A 78 -14.44 3.81 -4.51
CA VAL A 78 -14.06 3.30 -5.83
C VAL A 78 -15.30 2.71 -6.50
N ASP A 79 -15.57 3.17 -7.72
CA ASP A 79 -16.67 2.71 -8.57
C ASP A 79 -16.23 1.50 -9.41
N GLU A 80 -15.07 1.63 -10.04
CA GLU A 80 -14.52 0.63 -10.94
C GLU A 80 -13.03 0.41 -10.65
N LEU A 81 -12.62 -0.86 -10.59
CA LEU A 81 -11.21 -1.28 -10.59
C LEU A 81 -11.06 -2.46 -11.56
N ARG A 82 -10.33 -2.25 -12.65
CA ARG A 82 -10.16 -3.28 -13.68
C ARG A 82 -8.81 -3.20 -14.36
N ALA A 83 -8.38 -4.32 -14.93
CA ALA A 83 -7.24 -4.34 -15.83
C ALA A 83 -7.52 -3.45 -17.06
N ALA A 84 -6.50 -2.69 -17.47
CA ALA A 84 -6.51 -2.00 -18.74
C ALA A 84 -5.94 -2.96 -19.79
N GLY A 85 -6.55 -3.03 -20.97
CA GLY A 85 -6.08 -3.91 -22.06
C GLY A 85 -4.67 -3.52 -22.49
N GLY A 86 -3.64 -4.13 -21.88
CA GLY A 86 -2.24 -3.81 -22.12
C GLY A 86 -1.34 -4.08 -20.91
N GLY A 87 -0.71 -5.27 -20.88
CA GLY A 87 0.39 -5.60 -19.97
C GLY A 87 0.06 -5.40 -18.49
N ALA A 88 0.97 -4.76 -17.76
CA ALA A 88 0.86 -4.58 -16.31
C ALA A 88 0.03 -3.35 -15.88
N SER A 89 -1.03 -3.03 -16.64
CA SER A 89 -1.81 -1.79 -16.47
C SER A 89 -3.21 -2.01 -15.92
N PHE A 90 -3.69 -1.09 -15.09
CA PHE A 90 -5.05 -1.10 -14.55
C PHE A 90 -5.61 0.32 -14.42
N VAL A 91 -6.92 0.43 -14.27
CA VAL A 91 -7.62 1.68 -14.04
C VAL A 91 -8.44 1.62 -12.76
N VAL A 92 -8.54 2.76 -12.08
CA VAL A 92 -9.36 2.97 -10.89
C VAL A 92 -10.20 4.22 -11.10
N ALA A 93 -11.52 4.05 -11.14
CA ALA A 93 -12.46 5.16 -11.12
C ALA A 93 -12.92 5.39 -9.67
N ALA A 94 -12.65 6.58 -9.12
CA ALA A 94 -12.92 6.86 -7.71
C ALA A 94 -13.68 8.18 -7.54
N TRP A 95 -14.77 8.14 -6.78
CA TRP A 95 -15.60 9.30 -6.45
C TRP A 95 -14.94 10.25 -5.48
N ARG A 96 -13.94 9.78 -4.73
CA ARG A 96 -13.26 10.54 -3.67
C ARG A 96 -11.76 10.29 -3.70
N VAL A 97 -10.99 11.37 -3.57
CA VAL A 97 -9.54 11.33 -3.38
C VAL A 97 -9.17 12.23 -2.21
N THR A 98 -8.32 11.72 -1.33
CA THR A 98 -7.69 12.50 -0.26
C THR A 98 -6.23 12.74 -0.61
N LYS A 99 -5.84 14.01 -0.70
CA LYS A 99 -4.47 14.46 -1.00
C LYS A 99 -3.75 14.77 0.30
N VAL A 100 -2.58 14.15 0.47
CA VAL A 100 -1.78 14.28 1.69
C VAL A 100 -0.31 14.53 1.37
N LYS A 101 0.43 15.15 2.29
CA LYS A 101 1.91 15.29 2.25
C LYS A 101 2.46 15.95 0.97
N ALA A 102 1.73 16.91 0.39
CA ALA A 102 2.31 17.80 -0.62
C ALA A 102 3.51 18.53 -0.02
N ASN A 103 4.60 18.67 -0.79
CA ASN A 103 5.86 19.29 -0.34
C ASN A 103 6.48 18.64 0.91
N CYS A 104 6.09 17.40 1.26
CA CYS A 104 6.42 16.76 2.54
C CYS A 104 5.91 17.53 3.78
N GLU A 105 4.88 18.36 3.63
CA GLU A 105 4.35 19.18 4.72
C GLU A 105 3.29 18.45 5.56
N GLU A 106 3.30 18.73 6.88
CA GLU A 106 2.23 18.34 7.81
C GLU A 106 1.10 19.38 7.73
N ALA A 107 0.32 19.32 6.66
CA ALA A 107 -0.85 20.18 6.44
C ALA A 107 -2.15 19.36 6.52
N PRO A 108 -3.31 20.01 6.81
CA PRO A 108 -4.61 19.36 6.77
C PRO A 108 -4.84 18.65 5.42
N TYR A 109 -5.39 17.44 5.49
CA TYR A 109 -5.65 16.64 4.30
C TYR A 109 -6.75 17.26 3.44
N VAL A 110 -6.51 17.37 2.14
CA VAL A 110 -7.47 17.94 1.20
C VAL A 110 -8.24 16.81 0.55
N THR A 111 -9.53 16.73 0.85
CA THR A 111 -10.39 15.69 0.27
C THR A 111 -11.29 16.29 -0.80
N GLU A 112 -11.23 15.71 -1.99
CA GLU A 112 -12.02 16.13 -3.16
C GLU A 112 -12.95 15.00 -3.57
N ALA A 113 -14.17 15.37 -3.94
CA ALA A 113 -15.17 14.46 -4.49
C ALA A 113 -15.58 14.94 -5.89
N ALA A 114 -15.91 13.99 -6.77
CA ALA A 114 -16.41 14.34 -8.09
C ALA A 114 -17.74 15.12 -7.96
N PRO A 115 -17.93 16.23 -8.71
CA PRO A 115 -19.18 16.98 -8.68
C PRO A 115 -20.37 16.12 -9.12
N PRO A 116 -21.59 16.38 -8.61
CA PRO A 116 -22.80 15.70 -9.08
C PRO A 116 -22.97 15.85 -10.60
N GLY A 117 -23.30 14.76 -11.28
CA GLY A 117 -23.49 14.74 -12.74
C GLY A 117 -22.21 14.66 -13.57
N VAL A 118 -21.03 14.67 -12.94
CA VAL A 118 -19.74 14.44 -13.62
C VAL A 118 -19.27 13.02 -13.31
N PRO A 119 -18.77 12.25 -14.29
CA PRO A 119 -18.22 10.92 -14.02
C PRO A 119 -17.00 10.99 -13.08
N PRO A 120 -16.75 9.93 -12.29
CA PRO A 120 -15.63 9.90 -11.37
C PRO A 120 -14.29 10.01 -12.12
N PRO A 121 -13.29 10.73 -11.58
CA PRO A 121 -11.95 10.75 -12.13
C PRO A 121 -11.36 9.33 -12.27
N VAL A 122 -10.78 9.06 -13.44
CA VAL A 122 -10.18 7.76 -13.77
C VAL A 122 -8.66 7.86 -13.67
N TRP A 123 -8.11 7.10 -12.73
CA TRP A 123 -6.67 6.96 -12.50
C TRP A 123 -6.18 5.75 -13.29
N ALA A 124 -5.20 5.95 -14.18
CA ALA A 124 -4.61 4.84 -14.93
C ALA A 124 -3.20 4.54 -14.44
N PHE A 125 -2.95 3.30 -14.05
CA PHE A 125 -1.67 2.85 -13.50
C PHE A 125 -1.02 1.81 -14.40
N THR A 126 0.31 1.76 -14.37
CA THR A 126 1.10 0.69 -14.98
C THR A 126 2.21 0.28 -14.02
N LEU A 127 2.21 -0.98 -13.58
CA LEU A 127 3.23 -1.54 -12.72
C LEU A 127 4.54 -1.76 -13.50
N SER A 128 5.67 -1.42 -12.89
CA SER A 128 6.97 -1.44 -13.59
C SER A 128 7.70 -2.79 -13.49
N TYR A 129 7.61 -3.47 -12.35
CA TYR A 129 8.43 -4.65 -12.04
C TYR A 129 7.62 -5.80 -11.44
N ALA A 130 6.31 -5.82 -11.67
CA ALA A 130 5.44 -6.83 -11.09
C ALA A 130 4.33 -7.25 -12.06
N PRO A 131 3.94 -8.55 -12.04
CA PRO A 131 2.81 -9.02 -12.81
C PRO A 131 1.51 -8.42 -12.28
N LEU A 132 0.58 -8.16 -13.19
CA LEU A 132 -0.70 -7.55 -12.84
C LEU A 132 -1.62 -8.50 -12.07
N ALA A 133 -1.60 -9.80 -12.37
CA ALA A 133 -2.55 -10.78 -11.83
C ALA A 133 -2.59 -10.76 -10.29
N GLY A 134 -1.43 -10.94 -9.63
CA GLY A 134 -1.38 -10.96 -8.17
C GLY A 134 -1.77 -9.63 -7.50
N PHE A 135 -1.55 -8.50 -8.16
CA PHE A 135 -2.08 -7.21 -7.70
C PHE A 135 -3.61 -7.14 -7.86
N MET A 136 -4.12 -7.54 -9.03
CA MET A 136 -5.53 -7.41 -9.38
C MET A 136 -6.42 -8.33 -8.57
N ASP A 137 -6.02 -9.59 -8.35
CA ASP A 137 -6.78 -10.54 -7.54
C ASP A 137 -7.00 -9.98 -6.13
N LEU A 138 -5.92 -9.45 -5.53
CA LEU A 138 -5.98 -8.82 -4.21
C LEU A 138 -6.81 -7.53 -4.22
N ALA A 139 -6.58 -6.64 -5.20
CA ALA A 139 -7.26 -5.35 -5.28
C ALA A 139 -8.77 -5.48 -5.55
N GLN A 140 -9.17 -6.44 -6.39
CA GLN A 140 -10.59 -6.71 -6.69
C GLN A 140 -11.30 -7.35 -5.51
N GLU A 141 -10.65 -8.27 -4.79
CA GLU A 141 -11.22 -8.85 -3.58
C GLU A 141 -11.44 -7.78 -2.51
N LEU A 142 -10.46 -6.90 -2.27
CA LEU A 142 -10.61 -5.79 -1.34
C LEU A 142 -11.71 -4.81 -1.77
N LEU A 143 -11.82 -4.51 -3.07
CA LEU A 143 -12.92 -3.69 -3.57
C LEU A 143 -14.27 -4.34 -3.28
N ARG A 144 -14.41 -5.65 -3.53
CA ARG A 144 -15.62 -6.41 -3.22
C ARG A 144 -15.96 -6.35 -1.73
N LEU A 145 -14.97 -6.62 -0.86
CA LEU A 145 -15.12 -6.56 0.59
C LEU A 145 -15.51 -5.15 1.08
N SER A 146 -15.01 -4.09 0.43
CA SER A 146 -15.34 -2.71 0.80
C SER A 146 -16.84 -2.39 0.70
N LYS A 147 -17.57 -3.12 -0.15
CA LYS A 147 -19.01 -2.96 -0.38
C LYS A 147 -19.89 -3.77 0.58
N LEU A 148 -19.30 -4.64 1.39
CA LEU A 148 -20.04 -5.41 2.39
C LEU A 148 -20.47 -4.53 3.60
N PRO A 149 -21.52 -4.95 4.34
CA PRO A 149 -21.86 -4.36 5.63
C PRO A 149 -20.67 -4.37 6.60
N LYS A 150 -20.63 -3.42 7.53
CA LYS A 150 -19.46 -3.19 8.41
C LYS A 150 -18.98 -4.47 9.13
N MET A 151 -19.92 -5.26 9.69
CA MET A 151 -19.60 -6.45 10.47
C MET A 151 -19.03 -7.58 9.60
N GLU A 152 -19.68 -7.86 8.46
CA GLU A 152 -19.20 -8.87 7.50
C GLU A 152 -17.86 -8.48 6.89
N ARG A 153 -17.69 -7.19 6.57
CA ARG A 153 -16.42 -6.65 6.07
C ARG A 153 -15.30 -6.84 7.08
N ALA A 154 -15.54 -6.55 8.37
CA ALA A 154 -14.53 -6.70 9.41
C ALA A 154 -14.07 -8.16 9.53
N ALA A 155 -15.02 -9.09 9.63
CA ALA A 155 -14.72 -10.52 9.72
C ALA A 155 -13.98 -11.05 8.46
N ALA A 156 -14.38 -10.60 7.26
CA ALA A 156 -13.74 -11.02 6.03
C ALA A 156 -12.32 -10.46 5.87
N LEU A 157 -12.09 -9.20 6.25
CA LEU A 157 -10.75 -8.61 6.26
C LEU A 157 -9.84 -9.30 7.27
N GLU A 158 -10.34 -9.60 8.46
CA GLU A 158 -9.59 -10.37 9.47
C GLU A 158 -9.22 -11.75 8.96
N ALA A 159 -10.14 -12.48 8.34
CA ALA A 159 -9.86 -13.79 7.74
C ALA A 159 -8.83 -13.70 6.60
N MET A 160 -8.89 -12.65 5.76
CA MET A 160 -7.93 -12.43 4.68
C MET A 160 -6.52 -12.11 5.22
N VAL A 161 -6.42 -11.24 6.23
CA VAL A 161 -5.16 -10.96 6.93
C VAL A 161 -4.66 -12.25 7.55
N ARG A 162 -5.53 -13.02 8.22
CA ARG A 162 -5.17 -14.29 8.87
C ARG A 162 -4.57 -15.30 7.89
N ALA A 163 -5.23 -15.51 6.76
CA ALA A 163 -4.75 -16.41 5.70
C ALA A 163 -3.38 -15.98 5.15
N ARG A 164 -3.12 -14.67 5.08
CA ARG A 164 -1.83 -14.13 4.67
C ARG A 164 -0.75 -14.38 5.73
N GLU A 165 -1.06 -14.29 7.02
CA GLU A 165 -0.11 -14.62 8.08
C GLU A 165 0.25 -16.11 8.07
N ASP A 166 -0.75 -16.98 7.89
CA ASP A 166 -0.55 -18.43 7.86
C ASP A 166 0.28 -18.89 6.65
N ALA A 167 0.21 -18.18 5.52
CA ALA A 167 0.99 -18.45 4.31
C ALA A 167 2.39 -17.82 4.31
N ALA A 168 2.70 -16.94 5.27
CA ALA A 168 3.95 -16.20 5.28
C ALA A 168 5.15 -17.09 5.66
N ALA A 169 6.27 -16.92 4.96
CA ALA A 169 7.54 -17.60 5.27
C ALA A 169 8.63 -16.60 5.65
N PHE A 170 9.47 -16.99 6.61
CA PHE A 170 10.63 -16.18 7.00
C PHE A 170 11.72 -16.31 5.93
N ASP A 171 12.31 -15.17 5.57
CA ASP A 171 13.43 -15.11 4.63
C ASP A 171 14.73 -15.43 5.37
N SER A 172 15.25 -16.64 5.17
CA SER A 172 16.48 -17.10 5.82
C SER A 172 17.71 -16.28 5.47
N SER A 173 17.69 -15.50 4.37
CA SER A 173 18.80 -14.58 4.04
C SER A 173 18.93 -13.43 5.04
N ARG A 174 17.93 -13.21 5.90
CA ARG A 174 17.97 -12.21 6.98
C ARG A 174 18.71 -12.66 8.23
N LEU A 175 19.07 -13.94 8.32
CA LEU A 175 19.91 -14.43 9.41
C LEU A 175 21.27 -13.75 9.33
N VAL A 176 21.77 -13.31 10.49
CA VAL A 176 23.07 -12.64 10.58
C VAL A 176 24.20 -13.64 10.34
N ASP A 177 24.01 -14.88 10.78
CA ASP A 177 24.95 -15.97 10.64
C ASP A 177 24.27 -17.19 10.00
N PHE A 178 24.90 -17.75 8.96
CA PHE A 178 24.40 -18.92 8.22
C PHE A 178 24.36 -20.20 9.06
N SER A 179 25.05 -20.23 10.21
CA SER A 179 25.00 -21.35 11.15
C SER A 179 23.78 -21.31 12.09
N GLU A 180 23.07 -20.18 12.15
CA GLU A 180 21.86 -20.05 12.97
C GLU A 180 20.76 -21.00 12.49
N ARG A 181 20.08 -21.62 13.45
CA ARG A 181 18.94 -22.48 13.17
C ARG A 181 17.68 -21.87 13.76
N ILE A 182 16.67 -21.68 12.93
CA ILE A 182 15.35 -21.24 13.37
C ILE A 182 14.73 -22.35 14.21
N VAL A 183 14.45 -22.05 15.48
CA VAL A 183 13.82 -22.97 16.44
C VAL A 183 12.30 -22.77 16.50
N TRP A 184 11.83 -21.57 16.20
CA TRP A 184 10.40 -21.26 16.16
C TRP A 184 10.12 -20.11 15.19
N MET A 185 8.96 -20.14 14.55
CA MET A 185 8.47 -19.09 13.68
C MET A 185 6.95 -18.96 13.84
N GLY A 186 6.45 -17.73 13.82
CA GLY A 186 5.01 -17.47 13.80
C GLY A 186 4.67 -16.05 13.41
N ALA A 187 3.41 -15.85 13.02
CA ALA A 187 2.85 -14.52 12.80
C ALA A 187 2.94 -13.67 14.07
N ALA A 188 3.32 -12.41 13.92
CA ALA A 188 3.40 -11.46 15.01
C ALA A 188 3.07 -10.04 14.52
N MET A 189 2.66 -9.19 15.45
CA MET A 189 2.39 -7.79 15.18
C MET A 189 3.29 -6.91 16.06
N GLN A 190 4.06 -6.04 15.44
CA GLN A 190 4.83 -5.02 16.14
C GLN A 190 3.90 -3.84 16.45
N LEU A 191 3.69 -3.61 17.74
CA LEU A 191 2.91 -2.49 18.25
C LEU A 191 3.84 -1.33 18.58
N THR A 192 3.68 -0.22 17.87
CA THR A 192 4.30 1.06 18.22
C THR A 192 3.20 2.10 18.44
N PRO A 193 3.49 3.26 19.05
CA PRO A 193 2.46 4.28 19.25
C PRO A 193 1.75 4.60 17.93
N LEU A 194 0.42 4.41 17.90
CA LEU A 194 -0.45 4.70 16.77
C LEU A 194 -0.23 3.83 15.51
N VAL A 195 0.61 2.80 15.57
CA VAL A 195 0.94 1.98 14.40
C VAL A 195 0.98 0.49 14.76
N ARG A 196 0.34 -0.30 13.92
CA ARG A 196 0.34 -1.76 13.95
C ARG A 196 1.03 -2.27 12.68
N GLU A 197 2.14 -2.96 12.86
CA GLU A 197 2.89 -3.56 11.75
C GLU A 197 2.82 -5.07 11.83
N HIS A 198 2.21 -5.70 10.83
CA HIS A 198 2.20 -7.15 10.74
C HIS A 198 3.52 -7.70 10.20
N GLY A 199 3.94 -8.85 10.72
CA GLY A 199 5.16 -9.50 10.33
C GLY A 199 5.28 -10.95 10.80
N LEU A 200 6.45 -11.52 10.57
CA LEU A 200 6.86 -12.80 11.11
C LEU A 200 7.89 -12.59 12.21
N LEU A 201 7.68 -13.25 13.35
CA LEU A 201 8.67 -13.39 14.39
C LEU A 201 9.36 -14.74 14.19
N ALA A 202 10.68 -14.72 13.98
CA ALA A 202 11.50 -15.91 13.94
C ALA A 202 12.48 -15.89 15.11
N VAL A 203 12.52 -16.99 15.85
CA VAL A 203 13.46 -17.20 16.96
C VAL A 203 14.47 -18.24 16.48
N SER A 204 15.73 -17.86 16.46
CA SER A 204 16.85 -18.78 16.25
C SER A 204 17.43 -19.25 17.58
N ASP A 205 18.41 -20.13 17.52
CA ASP A 205 19.22 -20.53 18.67
C ASP A 205 20.11 -19.40 19.23
N ALA A 206 20.21 -18.25 18.55
CA ALA A 206 21.01 -17.11 18.98
C ALA A 206 20.26 -15.77 19.07
N ARG A 207 19.20 -15.56 18.28
CA ARG A 207 18.61 -14.24 18.02
C ARG A 207 17.10 -14.30 17.81
N VAL A 208 16.46 -13.14 17.94
CA VAL A 208 15.06 -12.93 17.61
C VAL A 208 14.98 -11.93 16.45
N TYR A 209 14.25 -12.31 15.41
CA TYR A 209 14.07 -11.53 14.19
C TYR A 209 12.61 -11.15 14.02
N PHE A 210 12.36 -9.90 13.66
CA PHE A 210 11.06 -9.45 13.20
C PHE A 210 11.15 -9.05 11.72
N GLN A 211 10.38 -9.72 10.88
CA GLN A 211 10.28 -9.46 9.46
C GLN A 211 8.88 -8.90 9.16
N VAL A 212 8.80 -7.59 8.90
CA VAL A 212 7.58 -6.96 8.38
C VAL A 212 7.19 -7.63 7.06
N TRP A 213 5.90 -7.79 6.81
CA TRP A 213 5.40 -8.21 5.51
C TRP A 213 5.60 -7.10 4.47
N SER A 214 6.79 -7.04 3.88
CA SER A 214 7.06 -6.18 2.72
C SER A 214 7.23 -7.02 1.46
N ALA A 215 6.50 -6.64 0.41
CA ALA A 215 6.63 -6.76 -1.06
C ALA A 215 7.76 -7.52 -1.78
N SER A 216 8.51 -8.40 -1.15
CA SER A 216 9.56 -9.17 -1.83
C SER A 216 9.74 -10.52 -1.16
N VAL A 217 8.71 -11.37 -1.26
CA VAL A 217 8.88 -12.82 -1.14
C VAL A 217 8.06 -13.43 -2.27
N GLY A 218 8.74 -13.90 -3.31
CA GLY A 218 8.13 -14.55 -4.47
C GLY A 218 8.86 -14.19 -5.77
N VAL A 219 9.91 -14.97 -6.05
CA VAL A 219 10.45 -15.17 -7.41
C VAL A 219 9.35 -15.71 -8.31
#